data_AF-A0A819J2W3-F1
#
_entry.id   AF-A0A819J2W3-F1
#
_cell.length_a   1.000
_cell.length_b   1.000
_cell.length_c   1.000
_cell.angle_alpha   90.00
_cell.angle_beta   90.00
_cell.angle_gamma   90.00
#
_symmetry.space_group_name_H-M   'P 1'
#
loop_
_entity.id
_entity.type
_entity.pdbx_description
1 polymer ?
#
loop_
_entity_poly.entity_id
_entity_poly.type
_entity_poly.pdbx_seq_one_letter_code
_entity_poly.pdbx_strand_id
1 'polypeptide(L)'
;MATMHQPLLVLLIVSFIEIINCQVAFESLCSPEVGVAGMASMDGSNEFEIDLYQSKFLPEDTVSLSIKQKRPNYAINEFVLHAFDYDGNAIGRFDNPQMGDLTLNHHTCSNGANVVYADQVKGRGYSEVPLEWKATGIHHSLDQVVFRATVVSNRQSYRVISAPLKRRLSSEIIPYHDQSINIDYCGESQGCLIVPQQCNNDAKCDYALSWQAIDAETAKFHIVARAQGFVGVGFSNDEKRGDDQVILCTKDAEGHVYVHNMFVGVQTPQYVFRGRPSYGLREADSYSNATHIICKFSRSLSPHTENLGDNDGRGRDRIDREKFVDLKKPHFIYPIYSDESLMTAQGMRIPLQDIAIVNNHPVDFERRIWPKSHPQAASVLAKIHAILNIIAWVLLASAGVMIGRYFESLWPDYERLVVMDSATGAVTGEKYQQRRRFSYFTILPPLMIAVAILTWIAFFCILFELDWKWTYGTHHIWHSILGVVVLICAFFSVRKKLFLYVSIPCRKMCL
;
A
#
# COMPACT_ATOMS: atom_id res chain seq x y z
N MET A 1 18.24 -76.14 -35.65
CA MET A 1 18.82 -75.37 -36.76
C MET A 1 18.17 -74.00 -36.74
N ALA A 2 18.90 -73.04 -36.18
CA ALA A 2 18.46 -71.69 -35.91
C ALA A 2 19.35 -70.75 -36.72
N THR A 3 18.84 -70.18 -37.81
CA THR A 3 19.51 -69.12 -38.57
C THR A 3 18.46 -68.30 -39.32
N MET A 4 17.65 -67.50 -38.60
CA MET A 4 16.80 -66.50 -39.24
C MET A 4 16.33 -65.38 -38.28
N HIS A 5 17.19 -64.86 -37.39
CA HIS A 5 16.82 -63.71 -36.55
C HIS A 5 17.90 -62.61 -36.40
N GLN A 6 19.09 -62.76 -36.98
CA GLN A 6 20.14 -61.74 -36.86
C GLN A 6 19.97 -60.46 -37.71
N PRO A 7 19.42 -60.45 -38.94
CA PRO A 7 19.42 -59.22 -39.74
C PRO A 7 18.39 -58.18 -39.26
N LEU A 8 17.27 -58.62 -38.66
CA LEU A 8 16.22 -57.72 -38.17
C LEU A 8 16.63 -57.00 -36.88
N LEU A 9 17.36 -57.68 -36.00
CA LEU A 9 17.87 -57.10 -34.76
C LEU A 9 18.95 -56.05 -35.04
N VAL A 10 19.84 -56.30 -36.01
CA VAL A 10 20.88 -55.34 -36.40
C VAL A 10 20.28 -54.12 -37.09
N LEU A 11 19.29 -54.30 -37.97
CA LEU A 11 18.57 -53.16 -38.58
C LEU A 11 17.78 -52.34 -37.56
N LEU A 12 17.15 -52.98 -36.58
CA LEU A 12 16.49 -52.28 -35.48
C LEU A 12 17.46 -51.55 -34.57
N ILE A 13 18.65 -52.13 -34.30
CA ILE A 13 19.68 -51.48 -33.49
C ILE A 13 20.32 -50.30 -34.24
N VAL A 14 20.59 -50.43 -35.54
CA VAL A 14 21.13 -49.33 -36.36
C VAL A 14 20.09 -48.21 -36.50
N SER A 15 18.81 -48.54 -36.72
CA SER A 15 17.76 -47.51 -36.74
C SER A 15 17.55 -46.87 -35.38
N PHE A 16 17.63 -47.63 -34.28
CA PHE A 16 17.57 -47.08 -32.92
C PHE A 16 18.76 -46.16 -32.63
N ILE A 17 19.98 -46.52 -33.07
CA ILE A 17 21.18 -45.69 -32.88
C ILE A 17 21.09 -44.41 -33.71
N GLU A 18 20.59 -44.46 -34.95
CA GLU A 18 20.34 -43.25 -35.74
C GLU A 18 19.24 -42.37 -35.14
N ILE A 19 18.17 -42.97 -34.61
CA ILE A 19 17.09 -42.22 -33.91
C ILE A 19 17.61 -41.58 -32.61
N ILE A 20 18.40 -42.30 -31.82
CA ILE A 20 19.02 -41.78 -30.58
C ILE A 20 20.01 -40.66 -30.92
N ASN A 21 20.88 -40.84 -31.92
CA ASN A 21 21.81 -39.79 -32.36
C ASN A 21 21.08 -38.56 -32.92
N CYS A 22 19.95 -38.75 -33.61
CA CYS A 22 19.11 -37.66 -34.09
C CYS A 22 18.46 -36.91 -32.92
N GLN A 23 17.93 -37.63 -31.92
CA GLN A 23 17.28 -37.03 -30.75
C GLN A 23 18.26 -36.27 -29.85
N VAL A 24 19.50 -36.75 -29.70
CA VAL A 24 20.60 -36.05 -28.99
C VAL A 24 21.04 -34.79 -29.75
N ALA A 25 21.01 -34.80 -31.09
CA ALA A 25 21.32 -33.62 -31.90
C ALA A 25 20.28 -32.50 -31.74
N PHE A 26 18.99 -32.84 -31.56
CA PHE A 26 17.93 -31.85 -31.41
C PHE A 26 17.88 -31.21 -30.01
N GLU A 27 18.17 -31.95 -28.93
CA GLU A 27 18.30 -31.36 -27.59
C GLU A 27 19.45 -30.33 -27.50
N SER A 28 20.49 -30.49 -28.33
CA SER A 28 21.60 -29.52 -28.41
C SER A 28 21.17 -28.14 -28.96
N LEU A 29 20.07 -28.06 -29.73
CA LEU A 29 19.55 -26.78 -30.24
C LEU A 29 18.94 -25.90 -29.15
N CYS A 30 18.49 -26.53 -28.06
CA CYS A 30 17.96 -25.82 -26.89
C CYS A 30 19.06 -25.32 -25.95
N SER A 31 20.34 -25.58 -26.26
CA SER A 31 21.48 -25.09 -25.51
C SER A 31 21.91 -23.70 -25.98
N PRO A 32 22.50 -22.86 -25.10
CA PRO A 32 22.99 -21.54 -25.46
C PRO A 32 24.16 -21.58 -26.46
N GLU A 33 24.81 -22.73 -26.62
CA GLU A 33 25.93 -22.95 -27.53
C GLU A 33 25.55 -23.96 -28.61
N VAL A 34 25.05 -23.47 -29.73
CA VAL A 34 24.78 -24.28 -30.92
C VAL A 34 26.00 -24.24 -31.83
N GLY A 35 26.74 -25.35 -31.88
CA GLY A 35 27.87 -25.55 -32.78
C GLY A 35 27.46 -26.18 -34.11
N VAL A 36 28.16 -25.83 -35.18
CA VAL A 36 28.02 -26.50 -36.48
C VAL A 36 29.18 -27.48 -36.65
N ALA A 37 28.86 -28.78 -36.82
CA ALA A 37 29.86 -29.83 -36.90
C ALA A 37 30.84 -29.58 -38.06
N GLY A 38 32.14 -29.60 -37.74
CA GLY A 38 33.21 -29.41 -38.73
C GLY A 38 33.51 -27.95 -39.10
N MET A 39 32.90 -26.96 -38.42
CA MET A 39 33.12 -25.54 -38.67
C MET A 39 33.65 -24.82 -37.42
N ALA A 40 34.48 -23.79 -37.63
CA ALA A 40 34.99 -22.96 -36.54
C ALA A 40 34.00 -21.85 -36.14
N SER A 41 33.89 -21.60 -34.83
CA SER A 41 33.14 -20.45 -34.29
C SER A 41 33.92 -19.16 -34.45
N MET A 42 33.25 -18.11 -34.91
CA MET A 42 33.79 -16.75 -34.95
C MET A 42 32.75 -15.76 -34.44
N ASP A 43 33.21 -14.64 -33.86
CA ASP A 43 32.34 -13.51 -33.55
C ASP A 43 31.78 -12.90 -34.85
N GLY A 44 30.45 -12.75 -34.91
CA GLY A 44 29.72 -12.20 -36.05
C GLY A 44 29.34 -10.74 -35.93
N SER A 45 29.67 -10.07 -34.83
CA SER A 45 29.23 -8.70 -34.51
C SER A 45 29.59 -7.64 -35.55
N ASN A 46 30.60 -7.92 -36.39
CA ASN A 46 31.07 -7.02 -37.45
C ASN A 46 30.40 -7.29 -38.81
N GLU A 47 29.80 -8.46 -38.99
CA GLU A 47 29.20 -8.91 -40.25
C GLU A 47 27.67 -8.94 -40.21
N PHE A 48 27.09 -9.24 -39.05
CA PHE A 48 25.66 -9.40 -38.83
C PHE A 48 25.21 -8.68 -37.55
N GLU A 49 23.93 -8.33 -37.49
CA GLU A 49 23.30 -7.70 -36.33
C GLU A 49 21.88 -8.24 -36.17
N ILE A 50 21.41 -8.38 -34.92
CA ILE A 50 20.00 -8.63 -34.62
C ILE A 50 19.38 -7.27 -34.34
N ASP A 51 18.56 -6.79 -35.26
CA ASP A 51 17.81 -5.55 -35.13
C ASP A 51 16.52 -5.82 -34.34
N LEU A 52 16.40 -5.17 -33.19
CA LEU A 52 15.22 -5.26 -32.33
C LEU A 52 14.36 -4.03 -32.59
N TYR A 53 13.17 -4.21 -33.17
CA TYR A 53 12.28 -3.07 -33.45
C TYR A 53 11.67 -2.45 -32.19
N GLN A 54 11.86 -3.10 -31.04
CA GLN A 54 11.45 -2.63 -29.72
C GLN A 54 12.67 -2.67 -28.80
N SER A 55 12.82 -1.67 -27.93
CA SER A 55 13.92 -1.62 -26.95
C SER A 55 13.60 -2.39 -25.67
N LYS A 56 12.32 -2.72 -25.44
CA LYS A 56 11.82 -3.41 -24.26
C LYS A 56 10.59 -4.29 -24.56
N PHE A 57 10.32 -5.30 -23.73
CA PHE A 57 9.18 -6.22 -23.88
C PHE A 57 8.39 -6.45 -22.57
N LEU A 58 7.11 -6.80 -22.65
CA LEU A 58 6.30 -7.29 -21.51
C LEU A 58 6.11 -8.82 -21.57
N PRO A 59 5.78 -9.49 -20.44
CA PRO A 59 5.33 -10.89 -20.49
C PRO A 59 4.14 -11.04 -21.46
N GLU A 60 4.14 -12.10 -22.27
CA GLU A 60 3.16 -12.38 -23.32
C GLU A 60 3.12 -11.38 -24.49
N ASP A 61 4.02 -10.38 -24.51
CA ASP A 61 4.16 -9.43 -25.61
C ASP A 61 4.77 -10.09 -26.85
N THR A 62 4.46 -9.54 -28.02
CA THR A 62 5.04 -9.98 -29.29
C THR A 62 6.09 -8.96 -29.74
N VAL A 63 7.34 -9.38 -29.76
CA VAL A 63 8.50 -8.60 -30.18
C VAL A 63 8.84 -8.94 -31.62
N SER A 64 8.80 -7.94 -32.49
CA SER A 64 9.33 -8.06 -33.84
C SER A 64 10.84 -7.82 -33.84
N LEU A 65 11.60 -8.65 -34.54
CA LEU A 65 13.06 -8.53 -34.70
C LEU A 65 13.51 -9.00 -36.09
N SER A 66 14.70 -8.61 -36.53
CA SER A 66 15.28 -9.13 -37.77
C SER A 66 16.78 -9.40 -37.69
N ILE A 67 17.25 -10.46 -38.36
CA ILE A 67 18.68 -10.70 -38.54
C ILE A 67 19.11 -9.96 -39.79
N LYS A 68 19.99 -8.96 -39.65
CA LYS A 68 20.45 -8.10 -40.74
C LYS A 68 21.93 -8.31 -41.07
N GLN A 69 22.23 -8.24 -42.35
CA GLN A 69 23.57 -8.15 -42.89
C GLN A 69 24.12 -6.73 -42.73
N LYS A 70 25.27 -6.59 -42.06
CA LYS A 70 25.97 -5.30 -41.86
C LYS A 70 26.96 -4.99 -42.99
N ARG A 71 27.50 -6.03 -43.62
CA ARG A 71 28.48 -5.92 -44.72
C ARG A 71 28.01 -6.71 -45.95
N PRO A 72 28.05 -6.12 -47.17
CA PRO A 72 27.44 -6.70 -48.37
C PRO A 72 28.03 -8.05 -48.82
N ASN A 73 29.21 -8.45 -48.32
CA ASN A 73 29.87 -9.71 -48.68
C ASN A 73 29.43 -10.93 -47.85
N TYR A 74 28.58 -10.74 -46.82
CA TYR A 74 28.16 -11.79 -45.89
C TYR A 74 26.65 -12.01 -45.94
N ALA A 75 26.18 -12.84 -46.87
CA ALA A 75 24.77 -13.17 -46.97
C ALA A 75 24.37 -14.23 -45.91
N ILE A 76 23.12 -14.19 -45.45
CA ILE A 76 22.54 -15.15 -44.50
C ILE A 76 22.08 -16.38 -45.31
N ASN A 77 22.80 -17.50 -45.21
CA ASN A 77 22.48 -18.72 -45.94
C ASN A 77 21.79 -19.76 -45.05
N GLU A 78 22.27 -19.92 -43.82
CA GLU A 78 21.65 -20.79 -42.82
C GLU A 78 21.71 -20.06 -41.47
N PHE A 79 20.70 -20.25 -40.64
CA PHE A 79 20.72 -19.67 -39.30
C PHE A 79 19.93 -20.50 -38.31
N VAL A 80 20.33 -20.37 -37.04
CA VAL A 80 19.58 -20.81 -35.88
C VAL A 80 19.42 -19.60 -34.98
N LEU A 81 18.20 -19.29 -34.56
CA LEU A 81 17.89 -18.20 -33.62
C LEU A 81 17.14 -18.75 -32.42
N HIS A 82 17.56 -18.29 -31.24
CA HIS A 82 16.90 -18.61 -29.99
C HIS A 82 16.98 -17.43 -29.01
N ALA A 83 16.19 -17.48 -27.94
CA ALA A 83 16.14 -16.51 -26.87
C ALA A 83 16.36 -17.23 -25.53
N PHE A 84 17.22 -16.67 -24.68
CA PHE A 84 17.63 -17.27 -23.41
C PHE A 84 17.47 -16.31 -22.23
N ASP A 85 17.28 -16.86 -21.03
CA ASP A 85 17.55 -16.12 -19.78
C ASP A 85 19.06 -16.05 -19.45
N TYR A 86 19.36 -15.41 -18.32
CA TYR A 86 20.72 -15.33 -17.77
C TYR A 86 21.30 -16.70 -17.37
N ASP A 87 20.43 -17.66 -17.05
CA ASP A 87 20.82 -19.01 -16.63
C ASP A 87 21.01 -19.97 -17.83
N GLY A 88 20.79 -19.50 -19.06
CA GLY A 88 20.97 -20.25 -20.30
C GLY A 88 19.78 -21.13 -20.68
N ASN A 89 18.62 -20.94 -20.05
CA ASN A 89 17.39 -21.65 -20.41
C ASN A 89 16.70 -20.99 -21.60
N ALA A 90 16.22 -21.81 -22.51
CA ALA A 90 15.36 -21.45 -23.64
C ALA A 90 14.07 -20.72 -23.20
N ILE A 91 13.72 -19.56 -23.75
CA ILE A 91 12.52 -18.80 -23.35
C ILE A 91 11.75 -18.24 -24.53
N GLY A 92 10.42 -18.20 -24.39
CA GLY A 92 9.52 -17.62 -25.37
C GLY A 92 9.31 -18.50 -26.59
N ARG A 93 8.53 -17.98 -27.53
CA ARG A 93 8.11 -18.72 -28.71
C ARG A 93 8.15 -17.84 -29.95
N PHE A 94 8.86 -18.26 -30.98
CA PHE A 94 8.79 -17.66 -32.31
C PHE A 94 7.51 -18.10 -33.04
N ASP A 95 6.76 -17.11 -33.51
CA ASP A 95 5.60 -17.28 -34.38
C ASP A 95 6.03 -17.07 -35.84
N ASN A 96 5.41 -17.81 -36.76
CA ASN A 96 5.97 -18.08 -38.09
C ASN A 96 5.23 -17.30 -39.18
N PRO A 97 5.66 -16.10 -39.58
CA PRO A 97 5.26 -15.54 -40.86
C PRO A 97 6.05 -16.26 -41.96
N GLN A 98 5.37 -16.98 -42.86
CA GLN A 98 6.04 -17.53 -44.05
C GLN A 98 6.63 -16.37 -44.86
N MET A 99 7.94 -16.42 -45.14
CA MET A 99 8.65 -15.36 -45.87
C MET A 99 9.02 -15.82 -47.29
N GLY A 100 8.09 -15.67 -48.24
CA GLY A 100 8.34 -16.01 -49.64
C GLY A 100 8.78 -17.47 -49.82
N ASP A 101 9.96 -17.69 -50.41
CA ASP A 101 10.54 -19.03 -50.63
C ASP A 101 11.32 -19.59 -49.41
N LEU A 102 11.42 -18.86 -48.28
CA LEU A 102 12.12 -19.30 -47.08
C LEU A 102 11.17 -20.10 -46.16
N THR A 103 11.40 -21.40 -46.05
CA THR A 103 10.73 -22.25 -45.07
C THR A 103 11.44 -22.18 -43.72
N LEU A 104 10.84 -21.50 -42.75
CA LEU A 104 11.30 -21.46 -41.37
C LEU A 104 10.83 -22.72 -40.63
N ASN A 105 11.79 -23.48 -40.09
CA ASN A 105 11.55 -24.64 -39.25
C ASN A 105 11.63 -24.25 -37.78
N HIS A 106 10.92 -24.99 -36.92
CA HIS A 106 11.00 -24.81 -35.46
C HIS A 106 11.23 -26.12 -34.73
N HIS A 107 11.94 -26.06 -33.61
CA HIS A 107 12.11 -27.17 -32.67
C HIS A 107 11.65 -26.73 -31.27
N THR A 108 10.78 -27.52 -30.64
CA THR A 108 10.23 -27.20 -29.30
C THR A 108 11.06 -27.88 -28.21
N CYS A 109 11.55 -27.09 -27.26
CA CYS A 109 12.32 -27.53 -26.11
C CYS A 109 11.43 -28.14 -25.01
N SER A 110 12.03 -28.88 -24.09
CA SER A 110 11.34 -29.57 -22.98
C SER A 110 10.57 -28.63 -22.04
N ASN A 111 10.98 -27.37 -21.96
CA ASN A 111 10.32 -26.31 -21.18
C ASN A 111 9.23 -25.55 -21.95
N GLY A 112 8.90 -25.96 -23.18
CA GLY A 112 7.85 -25.35 -24.01
C GLY A 112 8.28 -24.15 -24.84
N ALA A 113 9.52 -23.65 -24.70
CA ALA A 113 10.10 -22.67 -25.60
C ALA A 113 10.44 -23.29 -26.97
N ASN A 114 10.66 -22.49 -28.01
CA ASN A 114 11.11 -23.00 -29.31
C ASN A 114 12.29 -22.25 -29.93
N VAL A 115 13.02 -22.98 -30.76
CA VAL A 115 14.13 -22.52 -31.58
C VAL A 115 13.64 -22.40 -33.02
N VAL A 116 14.02 -21.35 -33.74
CA VAL A 116 13.77 -21.25 -35.19
C VAL A 116 15.07 -21.40 -35.95
N TYR A 117 15.00 -22.15 -37.05
CA TYR A 117 16.14 -22.37 -37.93
C TYR A 117 15.72 -22.49 -39.39
N ALA A 118 16.68 -22.21 -40.28
CA ALA A 118 16.53 -22.44 -41.71
C ALA A 118 17.78 -23.17 -42.25
N ASP A 119 17.56 -24.34 -42.85
CA ASP A 119 18.61 -25.29 -43.25
C ASP A 119 19.15 -25.03 -44.67
N GLN A 120 18.35 -24.56 -45.63
CA GLN A 120 18.86 -24.27 -46.99
C GLN A 120 18.01 -23.22 -47.69
N VAL A 121 18.67 -22.20 -48.24
CA VAL A 121 18.08 -21.30 -49.23
C VAL A 121 18.62 -21.67 -50.60
N LYS A 122 17.74 -22.02 -51.55
CA LYS A 122 18.16 -22.21 -52.94
C LYS A 122 18.60 -20.88 -53.55
N GLY A 123 19.91 -20.61 -53.51
CA GLY A 123 20.60 -19.73 -54.47
C GLY A 123 20.56 -18.21 -54.24
N ARG A 124 19.95 -17.70 -53.17
CA ARG A 124 20.10 -16.29 -52.76
C ARG A 124 20.21 -16.21 -51.24
N GLY A 125 21.39 -15.88 -50.72
CA GLY A 125 21.49 -15.53 -49.30
C GLY A 125 20.68 -14.27 -49.01
N TYR A 126 20.08 -14.20 -47.83
CA TYR A 126 19.24 -13.08 -47.43
C TYR A 126 20.09 -11.95 -46.83
N SER A 127 19.68 -10.71 -47.09
CA SER A 127 20.24 -9.52 -46.44
C SER A 127 19.54 -9.20 -45.12
N GLU A 128 18.28 -9.62 -44.97
CA GLU A 128 17.45 -9.41 -43.78
C GLU A 128 16.45 -10.57 -43.64
N VAL A 129 16.30 -11.08 -42.41
CA VAL A 129 15.30 -12.10 -42.06
C VAL A 129 14.45 -11.58 -40.89
N PRO A 130 13.22 -11.07 -41.14
CA PRO A 130 12.28 -10.64 -40.11
C PRO A 130 11.60 -11.84 -39.43
N LEU A 131 11.42 -11.73 -38.11
CA LEU A 131 10.88 -12.76 -37.23
C LEU A 131 10.01 -12.10 -36.14
N GLU A 132 9.03 -12.85 -35.64
CA GLU A 132 8.20 -12.44 -34.50
C GLU A 132 8.42 -13.41 -33.35
N TRP A 133 8.73 -12.88 -32.17
CA TRP A 133 8.96 -13.65 -30.96
C TRP A 133 7.96 -13.25 -29.89
N LYS A 134 7.23 -14.22 -29.35
CA LYS A 134 6.30 -14.05 -28.26
C LYS A 134 6.95 -14.40 -26.93
N ALA A 135 6.81 -13.50 -25.97
CA ALA A 135 7.42 -13.54 -24.66
C ALA A 135 6.72 -14.50 -23.68
N THR A 136 6.56 -15.78 -24.05
CA THR A 136 5.83 -16.81 -23.28
C THR A 136 6.69 -17.49 -22.22
N GLY A 137 6.09 -17.84 -21.08
CA GLY A 137 6.79 -18.60 -20.01
C GLY A 137 7.79 -17.75 -19.21
N ILE A 138 7.61 -16.43 -19.20
CA ILE A 138 8.51 -15.49 -18.53
C ILE A 138 8.07 -15.27 -17.08
N HIS A 139 8.94 -15.65 -16.14
CA HIS A 139 8.73 -15.40 -14.71
C HIS A 139 9.00 -13.94 -14.32
N HIS A 140 8.33 -13.46 -13.26
CA HIS A 140 8.43 -12.09 -12.75
C HIS A 140 9.85 -11.67 -12.28
N SER A 141 10.81 -12.58 -12.21
CA SER A 141 12.22 -12.31 -11.88
C SER A 141 13.14 -12.05 -13.07
N LEU A 142 12.65 -12.18 -14.32
CA LEU A 142 13.48 -12.04 -15.52
C LEU A 142 13.54 -10.59 -15.99
N ASP A 143 14.68 -9.93 -15.77
CA ASP A 143 14.89 -8.52 -16.11
C ASP A 143 15.28 -8.28 -17.57
N GLN A 144 15.83 -9.28 -18.25
CA GLN A 144 16.23 -9.21 -19.65
C GLN A 144 16.22 -10.60 -20.29
N VAL A 145 16.08 -10.61 -21.61
CA VAL A 145 16.19 -11.81 -22.46
C VAL A 145 17.29 -11.55 -23.47
N VAL A 146 18.10 -12.56 -23.77
CA VAL A 146 19.19 -12.45 -24.76
C VAL A 146 18.83 -13.28 -25.98
N PHE A 147 18.65 -12.61 -27.12
CA PHE A 147 18.55 -13.28 -28.40
C PHE A 147 19.95 -13.68 -28.87
N ARG A 148 20.13 -14.92 -29.28
CA ARG A 148 21.38 -15.43 -29.83
C ARG A 148 21.14 -16.12 -31.15
N ALA A 149 21.88 -15.69 -32.18
CA ALA A 149 21.81 -16.30 -33.50
C ALA A 149 23.17 -16.90 -33.90
N THR A 150 23.13 -18.12 -34.44
CA THR A 150 24.24 -18.76 -35.12
C THR A 150 23.97 -18.66 -36.62
N VAL A 151 24.77 -17.87 -37.34
CA VAL A 151 24.59 -17.58 -38.76
C VAL A 151 25.73 -18.21 -39.56
N VAL A 152 25.38 -18.93 -40.62
CA VAL A 152 26.33 -19.50 -41.58
C VAL A 152 26.24 -18.71 -42.87
N SER A 153 27.36 -18.11 -43.25
CA SER A 153 27.52 -17.41 -44.53
C SER A 153 28.36 -18.20 -45.54
N ASN A 154 29.35 -18.96 -45.06
CA ASN A 154 30.21 -19.80 -45.89
C ASN A 154 30.41 -21.18 -45.24
N ARG A 155 30.92 -22.15 -46.00
CA ARG A 155 31.10 -23.54 -45.52
C ARG A 155 32.29 -23.76 -44.57
N GLN A 156 33.03 -22.70 -44.20
CA GLN A 156 34.27 -22.83 -43.40
C GLN A 156 34.08 -22.41 -41.94
N SER A 157 33.19 -21.46 -41.65
CA SER A 157 33.02 -20.90 -40.32
C SER A 157 31.60 -20.40 -40.10
N TYR A 158 31.13 -20.48 -38.86
CA TYR A 158 29.86 -19.90 -38.44
C TYR A 158 30.10 -18.64 -37.58
N ARG A 159 29.11 -17.77 -37.55
CA ARG A 159 29.11 -16.50 -36.81
C ARG A 159 28.11 -16.56 -35.68
N VAL A 160 28.51 -16.13 -34.49
CA VAL A 160 27.61 -16.00 -33.34
C VAL A 160 27.37 -14.52 -33.08
N ILE A 161 26.10 -14.13 -33.00
CA ILE A 161 25.67 -12.78 -32.65
C ILE A 161 24.65 -12.83 -31.52
N SER A 162 24.59 -11.78 -30.71
CA SER A 162 23.65 -11.68 -29.60
C SER A 162 23.11 -10.27 -29.43
N ALA A 163 21.83 -10.15 -29.12
CA ALA A 163 21.18 -8.88 -28.78
C ALA A 163 20.37 -9.03 -27.49
N PRO A 164 20.70 -8.26 -26.43
CA PRO A 164 19.91 -8.23 -25.21
C PRO A 164 18.68 -7.35 -25.39
N LEU A 165 17.52 -7.84 -24.97
CA LEU A 165 16.28 -7.08 -24.87
C LEU A 165 15.87 -6.97 -23.40
N LYS A 166 15.70 -5.75 -22.91
CA LYS A 166 15.33 -5.50 -21.52
C LYS A 166 13.84 -5.70 -21.33
N ARG A 167 13.42 -6.24 -20.19
CA ARG A 167 12.00 -6.24 -19.85
C ARG A 167 11.55 -4.81 -19.58
N ARG A 168 10.38 -4.46 -20.11
CA ARG A 168 9.64 -3.26 -19.71
C ARG A 168 9.09 -3.54 -18.32
N LEU A 169 9.65 -2.89 -17.32
CA LEU A 169 9.05 -2.86 -15.99
C LEU A 169 7.67 -2.19 -16.12
N SER A 170 6.68 -2.65 -15.35
CA SER A 170 5.33 -2.04 -15.28
C SER A 170 5.38 -0.52 -15.04
N SER A 171 6.51 0.01 -14.58
CA SER A 171 6.82 1.43 -14.44
C SER A 171 6.86 2.25 -15.73
N GLU A 172 6.79 1.67 -16.94
CA GLU A 172 6.79 2.43 -18.20
C GLU A 172 5.48 2.41 -18.99
N ILE A 173 4.44 1.70 -18.55
CA ILE A 173 3.05 1.96 -18.97
C ILE A 173 2.32 2.47 -17.74
N ILE A 174 2.18 3.78 -17.59
CA ILE A 174 0.89 4.44 -17.35
C ILE A 174 1.05 5.93 -17.67
N PRO A 175 0.14 6.51 -18.47
CA PRO A 175 0.00 7.95 -18.62
C PRO A 175 -0.41 8.55 -17.27
N TYR A 176 0.31 9.58 -16.82
CA TYR A 176 -0.18 10.71 -16.02
C TYR A 176 -1.58 10.55 -15.37
N HIS A 177 -1.79 9.64 -14.41
CA HIS A 177 -2.88 9.71 -13.42
C HIS A 177 -2.74 8.61 -12.36
N ASP A 178 -1.96 8.87 -11.32
CA ASP A 178 -2.36 8.69 -9.89
C ASP A 178 -1.13 9.04 -9.03
N GLN A 179 -0.81 10.34 -9.00
CA GLN A 179 0.24 10.92 -8.16
C GLN A 179 -0.27 11.21 -6.74
N SER A 180 -1.54 10.89 -6.48
CA SER A 180 -2.20 11.03 -5.19
C SER A 180 -2.23 9.68 -4.48
N ILE A 181 -2.00 9.68 -3.17
CA ILE A 181 -2.53 8.60 -2.36
C ILE A 181 -4.04 8.70 -2.49
N ASN A 182 -4.69 7.60 -2.86
CA ASN A 182 -6.14 7.52 -2.74
C ASN A 182 -6.48 7.41 -1.24
N ILE A 183 -6.55 8.57 -0.57
CA ILE A 183 -6.88 8.70 0.85
C ILE A 183 -8.39 8.62 1.06
N ASP A 184 -9.18 8.69 -0.02
CA ASP A 184 -10.64 8.77 0.03
C ASP A 184 -11.27 7.52 0.67
N TYR A 185 -10.59 6.37 0.56
CA TYR A 185 -11.02 5.10 1.15
C TYR A 185 -10.43 4.80 2.54
N CYS A 186 -9.65 5.73 3.09
CA CYS A 186 -9.06 5.60 4.42
C CYS A 186 -10.14 5.59 5.49
N GLY A 187 -10.08 4.58 6.35
CA GLY A 187 -11.11 4.38 7.36
C GLY A 187 -12.39 3.77 6.80
N GLU A 188 -12.48 3.38 5.52
CA GLU A 188 -13.62 2.62 4.98
C GLU A 188 -13.22 1.19 4.56
N SER A 189 -12.40 1.11 3.52
CA SER A 189 -11.93 -0.16 2.95
C SER A 189 -10.42 -0.34 3.10
N GLN A 190 -9.72 0.68 3.60
CA GLN A 190 -8.28 0.71 3.79
C GLN A 190 -7.95 1.35 5.15
N GLY A 191 -6.91 0.85 5.82
CA GLY A 191 -6.29 1.53 6.94
C GLY A 191 -5.23 2.49 6.44
N CYS A 192 -5.03 3.63 7.11
CA CYS A 192 -4.09 4.64 6.67
C CYS A 192 -3.33 5.31 7.82
N LEU A 193 -2.10 5.74 7.51
CA LEU A 193 -1.22 6.51 8.36
C LEU A 193 -0.73 7.72 7.57
N ILE A 194 -1.01 8.93 8.04
CA ILE A 194 -0.72 10.18 7.33
C ILE A 194 0.08 11.11 8.25
N VAL A 195 1.11 11.75 7.69
CA VAL A 195 1.99 12.69 8.38
C VAL A 195 2.13 13.97 7.56
N PRO A 196 1.81 15.15 8.14
CA PRO A 196 1.15 15.34 9.45
C PRO A 196 -0.31 14.88 9.45
N GLN A 197 -0.87 14.55 10.63
CA GLN A 197 -2.23 13.98 10.78
C GLN A 197 -3.38 14.85 10.21
N GLN A 198 -3.13 16.12 9.87
CA GLN A 198 -4.12 17.07 9.34
C GLN A 198 -3.97 17.32 7.83
N CYS A 199 -3.32 16.41 7.11
CA CYS A 199 -3.15 16.56 5.68
C CYS A 199 -4.35 15.98 4.90
N ASN A 200 -5.07 16.83 4.17
CA ASN A 200 -6.17 16.45 3.26
C ASN A 200 -5.74 16.76 1.83
N ASN A 201 -5.67 15.75 0.94
CA ASN A 201 -5.56 15.74 -0.54
C ASN A 201 -4.77 16.86 -1.28
N ASP A 202 -4.12 17.76 -0.57
CA ASP A 202 -3.28 18.83 -1.05
C ASP A 202 -1.82 18.41 -0.91
N ALA A 203 -0.97 19.00 -1.76
CA ALA A 203 0.47 18.74 -1.91
C ALA A 203 1.35 18.96 -0.65
N LYS A 204 0.76 19.02 0.56
CA LYS A 204 1.40 19.28 1.84
C LYS A 204 1.68 18.03 2.68
N CYS A 205 1.29 16.83 2.27
CA CYS A 205 1.58 15.62 3.06
C CYS A 205 3.05 15.24 2.87
N ASP A 206 3.76 14.99 3.96
CA ASP A 206 5.17 14.59 3.92
C ASP A 206 5.28 13.08 3.76
N TYR A 207 4.37 12.33 4.36
CA TYR A 207 4.31 10.88 4.27
C TYR A 207 2.86 10.42 4.38
N ALA A 208 2.49 9.43 3.58
CA ALA A 208 1.33 8.62 3.89
C ALA A 208 1.47 7.17 3.41
N LEU A 209 0.84 6.30 4.18
CA LEU A 209 0.78 4.87 3.99
C LEU A 209 -0.68 4.45 4.04
N SER A 210 -1.11 3.64 3.09
CA SER A 210 -2.38 2.90 3.16
C SER A 210 -2.13 1.39 3.09
N TRP A 211 -2.98 0.63 3.77
CA TRP A 211 -2.98 -0.83 3.72
C TRP A 211 -4.38 -1.39 3.58
N GLN A 212 -4.49 -2.52 2.90
CA GLN A 212 -5.75 -3.22 2.69
C GLN A 212 -5.52 -4.73 2.64
N ALA A 213 -6.27 -5.49 3.42
CA ALA A 213 -6.29 -6.94 3.31
C ALA A 213 -6.92 -7.34 1.96
N ILE A 214 -6.19 -8.09 1.13
CA ILE A 214 -6.68 -8.64 -0.14
C ILE A 214 -7.50 -9.88 0.18
N ASP A 215 -6.92 -10.81 0.93
CA ASP A 215 -7.55 -12.05 1.40
C ASP A 215 -7.30 -12.24 2.91
N ALA A 216 -7.47 -13.46 3.43
CA ALA A 216 -7.33 -13.73 4.87
C ALA A 216 -5.87 -13.83 5.33
N GLU A 217 -4.94 -13.89 4.38
CA GLU A 217 -3.53 -14.16 4.59
C GLU A 217 -2.63 -13.09 3.98
N THR A 218 -3.14 -12.21 3.11
CA THR A 218 -2.34 -11.21 2.38
C THR A 218 -2.91 -9.81 2.52
N ALA A 219 -2.00 -8.83 2.61
CA ALA A 219 -2.32 -7.41 2.60
C ALA A 219 -1.43 -6.67 1.62
N LYS A 220 -2.02 -5.69 0.93
CA LYS A 220 -1.31 -4.72 0.09
C LYS A 220 -1.05 -3.45 0.87
N PHE A 221 0.09 -2.84 0.58
CA PHE A 221 0.58 -1.61 1.17
C PHE A 221 0.93 -0.63 0.04
N HIS A 222 0.61 0.64 0.26
CA HIS A 222 0.93 1.73 -0.66
C HIS A 222 1.47 2.91 0.15
N ILE A 223 2.71 3.28 -0.11
CA ILE A 223 3.44 4.33 0.57
C ILE A 223 3.76 5.43 -0.43
N VAL A 224 3.56 6.68 -0.04
CA VAL A 224 4.00 7.86 -0.77
C VAL A 224 4.58 8.83 0.24
N ALA A 225 5.80 9.32 -0.02
CA ALA A 225 6.40 10.35 0.81
C ALA A 225 7.16 11.36 -0.03
N ARG A 226 7.19 12.60 0.46
CA ARG A 226 8.06 13.64 -0.07
C ARG A 226 9.48 13.37 0.44
N ALA A 227 10.24 12.65 -0.36
CA ALA A 227 11.58 12.19 -0.05
C ALA A 227 12.38 11.99 -1.34
N GLN A 228 13.68 12.22 -1.27
CA GLN A 228 14.61 11.98 -2.40
C GLN A 228 15.55 10.78 -2.20
N GLY A 229 15.75 10.31 -0.97
CA GLY A 229 16.67 9.22 -0.66
C GLY A 229 15.97 7.87 -0.51
N PHE A 230 15.12 7.74 0.51
CA PHE A 230 14.35 6.52 0.76
C PHE A 230 13.05 6.79 1.50
N VAL A 231 12.11 5.86 1.38
CA VAL A 231 10.83 5.83 2.08
C VAL A 231 10.53 4.40 2.55
N GLY A 232 9.74 4.22 3.60
CA GLY A 232 9.29 2.92 4.03
C GLY A 232 8.48 2.95 5.32
N VAL A 233 8.23 1.76 5.84
CA VAL A 233 7.42 1.53 7.04
C VAL A 233 8.14 0.56 7.97
N GLY A 234 8.14 0.88 9.25
CA GLY A 234 8.56 -0.05 10.30
C GLY A 234 7.38 -0.68 11.01
N PHE A 235 7.52 -1.97 11.33
CA PHE A 235 6.58 -2.76 12.11
C PHE A 235 7.25 -3.15 13.42
N SER A 236 6.68 -2.70 14.54
CA SER A 236 7.21 -2.93 15.88
C SER A 236 6.24 -3.64 16.80
N ASN A 237 6.78 -4.49 17.68
CA ASN A 237 6.01 -5.16 18.73
C ASN A 237 5.81 -4.27 19.97
N ASP A 238 6.56 -3.17 20.11
CA ASP A 238 6.49 -2.28 21.26
C ASP A 238 6.48 -0.80 20.85
N GLU A 239 6.46 0.09 21.84
CA GLU A 239 6.49 1.56 21.63
C GLU A 239 7.93 2.10 21.50
N LYS A 240 8.92 1.22 21.36
CA LYS A 240 10.33 1.59 21.22
C LYS A 240 10.75 1.37 19.78
N ARG A 241 11.89 1.99 19.43
CA ARG A 241 12.48 1.89 18.11
C ARG A 241 13.69 0.97 18.22
N GLY A 242 13.74 -0.04 17.37
CA GLY A 242 14.79 -1.05 17.35
C GLY A 242 14.25 -2.44 17.66
N ASP A 243 14.85 -3.43 17.01
CA ASP A 243 14.39 -4.82 16.90
C ASP A 243 13.14 -4.99 16.02
N ASP A 244 13.06 -4.13 15.00
CA ASP A 244 11.86 -3.99 14.16
C ASP A 244 12.09 -4.48 12.74
N GLN A 245 11.05 -5.06 12.13
CA GLN A 245 11.04 -5.31 10.69
C GLN A 245 10.71 -4.02 9.96
N VAL A 246 11.50 -3.67 8.95
CA VAL A 246 11.27 -2.50 8.11
C VAL A 246 11.22 -2.87 6.64
N ILE A 247 10.28 -2.30 5.91
CA ILE A 247 10.22 -2.39 4.46
C ILE A 247 10.59 -1.03 3.91
N LEU A 248 11.66 -0.98 3.12
CA LEU A 248 12.26 0.26 2.63
C LEU A 248 12.32 0.27 1.11
N CYS A 249 12.06 1.42 0.52
CA CYS A 249 12.12 1.68 -0.89
C CYS A 249 13.17 2.78 -1.12
N THR A 250 14.30 2.41 -1.72
CA THR A 250 15.47 3.27 -1.85
C THR A 250 15.62 3.74 -3.28
N LYS A 251 15.91 5.02 -3.49
CA LYS A 251 16.23 5.59 -4.80
C LYS A 251 17.73 5.50 -5.08
N ASP A 252 18.10 4.98 -6.25
CA ASP A 252 19.49 4.99 -6.74
C ASP A 252 19.86 6.34 -7.38
N ALA A 253 21.10 6.46 -7.87
CA ALA A 253 21.58 7.70 -8.50
C ALA A 253 20.88 7.97 -9.85
N GLU A 254 20.45 6.91 -10.52
CA GLU A 254 19.72 6.92 -11.79
C GLU A 254 18.23 7.23 -11.64
N GLY A 255 17.71 7.21 -10.40
CA GLY A 255 16.33 7.50 -10.04
C GLY A 255 15.41 6.27 -9.96
N HIS A 256 15.94 5.06 -10.15
CA HIS A 256 15.20 3.83 -9.92
C HIS A 256 14.98 3.59 -8.43
N VAL A 257 13.82 3.03 -8.11
CA VAL A 257 13.46 2.69 -6.73
C VAL A 257 13.48 1.18 -6.57
N TYR A 258 14.11 0.71 -5.49
CA TYR A 258 14.19 -0.71 -5.15
C TYR A 258 13.55 -0.96 -3.80
N VAL A 259 12.74 -2.04 -3.70
CA VAL A 259 12.06 -2.44 -2.48
C VAL A 259 12.88 -3.49 -1.73
N HIS A 260 13.10 -3.26 -0.45
CA HIS A 260 13.93 -4.07 0.43
C HIS A 260 13.14 -4.45 1.68
N ASN A 261 13.27 -5.72 2.08
CA ASN A 261 12.80 -6.23 3.35
C ASN A 261 14.00 -6.35 4.30
N MET A 262 14.04 -5.50 5.31
CA MET A 262 15.15 -5.37 6.23
C MET A 262 14.69 -5.50 7.68
N PHE A 263 15.65 -5.69 8.56
CA PHE A 263 15.47 -5.73 10.01
C PHE A 263 16.43 -4.75 10.67
N VAL A 264 15.95 -4.02 11.65
CA VAL A 264 16.68 -2.92 12.28
C VAL A 264 16.74 -3.16 13.78
N GLY A 265 17.89 -3.63 14.28
CA GLY A 265 18.10 -3.86 15.71
C GLY A 265 18.31 -2.56 16.51
N VAL A 266 19.29 -1.74 16.14
CA VAL A 266 19.60 -0.49 16.87
C VAL A 266 19.72 0.70 15.93
N GLN A 267 20.51 0.59 14.85
CA GLN A 267 20.67 1.65 13.82
C GLN A 267 21.07 1.12 12.43
N THR A 268 21.76 -0.02 12.38
CA THR A 268 22.20 -0.62 11.12
C THR A 268 21.15 -1.60 10.59
N PRO A 269 20.49 -1.29 9.47
CA PRO A 269 19.59 -2.25 8.84
C PRO A 269 20.37 -3.44 8.30
N GLN A 270 19.77 -4.62 8.41
CA GLN A 270 20.25 -5.86 7.80
C GLN A 270 19.17 -6.45 6.92
N TYR A 271 19.53 -6.97 5.76
CA TYR A 271 18.59 -7.73 4.94
C TYR A 271 18.09 -8.96 5.71
N VAL A 272 16.77 -9.18 5.67
CA VAL A 272 16.16 -10.40 6.23
C VAL A 272 16.66 -11.64 5.47
N PHE A 273 16.92 -11.48 4.17
CA PHE A 273 17.60 -12.46 3.34
C PHE A 273 18.53 -11.75 2.34
N ARG A 274 19.84 -12.04 2.39
CA ARG A 274 20.83 -11.33 1.55
C ARG A 274 20.75 -11.75 0.09
N GLY A 275 20.52 -13.05 -0.18
CA GLY A 275 20.38 -13.57 -1.53
C GLY A 275 19.17 -13.03 -2.31
N ARG A 276 18.10 -12.59 -1.62
CA ARG A 276 16.95 -11.89 -2.23
C ARG A 276 16.44 -10.76 -1.33
N PRO A 277 16.86 -9.50 -1.56
CA PRO A 277 16.49 -8.33 -0.75
C PRO A 277 14.99 -8.08 -0.58
N SER A 278 14.15 -8.47 -1.55
CA SER A 278 12.70 -8.31 -1.53
C SER A 278 11.94 -9.55 -1.04
N TYR A 279 12.64 -10.52 -0.43
CA TYR A 279 12.06 -11.78 0.00
C TYR A 279 10.84 -11.60 0.93
N GLY A 280 9.76 -12.34 0.66
CA GLY A 280 8.49 -12.23 1.38
C GLY A 280 7.56 -11.10 0.89
N LEU A 281 8.00 -10.31 -0.10
CA LEU A 281 7.19 -9.29 -0.76
C LEU A 281 6.77 -9.80 -2.16
N ARG A 282 5.53 -9.50 -2.53
CA ARG A 282 4.91 -9.82 -3.83
C ARG A 282 4.41 -8.52 -4.46
N GLU A 283 4.26 -8.49 -5.78
CA GLU A 283 3.72 -7.32 -6.51
C GLU A 283 4.41 -6.00 -6.13
N ALA A 284 5.72 -6.07 -5.88
CA ALA A 284 6.49 -4.89 -5.51
C ALA A 284 6.62 -3.99 -6.75
N ASP A 285 6.04 -2.80 -6.65
CA ASP A 285 6.12 -1.75 -7.66
C ASP A 285 6.55 -0.46 -6.98
N SER A 286 7.44 0.29 -7.59
CA SER A 286 7.97 1.49 -6.98
C SER A 286 8.39 2.50 -8.04
N TYR A 287 8.00 3.75 -7.81
CA TYR A 287 8.31 4.85 -8.71
C TYR A 287 8.81 6.04 -7.91
N SER A 288 9.66 6.86 -8.53
CA SER A 288 10.02 8.16 -7.98
C SER A 288 9.64 9.25 -8.97
N ASN A 289 9.21 10.39 -8.44
CA ASN A 289 9.12 11.62 -9.19
C ASN A 289 10.19 12.61 -8.69
N ALA A 290 10.13 13.87 -9.11
CA ALA A 290 11.12 14.89 -8.71
C ALA A 290 11.12 15.18 -7.19
N THR A 291 10.00 14.94 -6.49
CA THR A 291 9.80 15.37 -5.09
C THR A 291 9.34 14.25 -4.16
N HIS A 292 8.88 13.12 -4.69
CA HIS A 292 8.27 12.03 -3.94
C HIS A 292 8.80 10.66 -4.40
N ILE A 293 8.83 9.73 -3.46
CA ILE A 293 9.02 8.30 -3.71
C ILE A 293 7.72 7.59 -3.36
N ILE A 294 7.29 6.71 -4.26
CA ILE A 294 6.11 5.88 -4.11
C ILE A 294 6.50 4.42 -4.16
N CYS A 295 5.91 3.65 -3.26
CA CYS A 295 6.18 2.24 -3.12
C CYS A 295 4.91 1.45 -2.85
N LYS A 296 4.70 0.39 -3.61
CA LYS A 296 3.58 -0.54 -3.50
C LYS A 296 4.14 -1.94 -3.32
N PHE A 297 3.57 -2.69 -2.41
CA PHE A 297 3.94 -4.10 -2.23
C PHE A 297 2.80 -4.84 -1.54
N SER A 298 2.72 -6.13 -1.81
CA SER A 298 1.83 -7.07 -1.15
C SER A 298 2.67 -8.03 -0.30
N ARG A 299 2.22 -8.38 0.90
CA ARG A 299 2.88 -9.39 1.74
C ARG A 299 1.87 -10.26 2.47
N SER A 300 2.30 -11.45 2.84
CA SER A 300 1.54 -12.30 3.75
C SER A 300 1.52 -11.68 5.16
N LEU A 301 0.35 -11.73 5.81
CA LEU A 301 0.10 -11.28 7.17
C LEU A 301 0.90 -12.14 8.14
N SER A 302 0.76 -13.46 8.02
CA SER A 302 1.62 -14.40 8.74
C SER A 302 2.81 -14.78 7.88
N PRO A 303 4.01 -14.96 8.45
CA PRO A 303 5.15 -15.50 7.72
C PRO A 303 4.85 -16.95 7.32
N HIS A 304 4.23 -17.14 6.15
CA HIS A 304 4.03 -18.48 5.63
C HIS A 304 5.37 -18.98 5.10
N THR A 305 5.87 -20.04 5.73
CA THR A 305 7.03 -20.78 5.26
C THR A 305 6.66 -21.47 3.95
N GLU A 306 6.86 -20.81 2.82
CA GLU A 306 7.19 -21.57 1.62
C GLU A 306 8.45 -22.37 1.99
N ASN A 307 8.38 -23.70 1.88
CA ASN A 307 9.49 -24.60 2.16
C ASN A 307 10.60 -24.38 1.14
N LEU A 308 11.37 -23.31 1.29
CA LEU A 308 12.64 -23.16 0.61
C LEU A 308 13.58 -24.22 1.15
N GLY A 309 13.96 -25.13 0.27
CA GLY A 309 14.88 -26.21 0.52
C GLY A 309 16.14 -25.67 1.19
N ASP A 310 16.25 -25.99 2.48
CA ASP A 310 17.46 -25.89 3.28
C ASP A 310 18.47 -26.90 2.71
N ASN A 311 19.18 -26.55 1.64
CA ASN A 311 20.17 -27.44 1.01
C ASN A 311 21.28 -26.70 0.23
N ASP A 312 21.72 -25.52 0.67
CA ASP A 312 23.13 -25.14 0.42
C ASP A 312 23.90 -25.39 1.72
N GLY A 313 24.60 -26.53 1.77
CA GLY A 313 25.39 -27.03 2.90
C GLY A 313 26.58 -26.14 3.31
N ARG A 314 26.51 -24.84 3.05
CA ARG A 314 27.51 -23.83 3.41
C ARG A 314 27.03 -22.78 4.40
N GLY A 315 25.78 -22.78 4.84
CA GLY A 315 25.30 -22.00 5.99
C GLY A 315 25.51 -20.48 5.92
N ARG A 316 25.79 -19.92 4.73
CA ARG A 316 26.15 -18.50 4.55
C ARG A 316 24.97 -17.60 4.19
N ASP A 317 23.81 -18.16 3.84
CA ASP A 317 22.62 -17.40 3.45
C ASP A 317 21.37 -17.98 4.15
N ARG A 318 21.33 -17.85 5.48
CA ARG A 318 20.21 -18.29 6.30
C ARG A 318 19.12 -17.23 6.32
N ILE A 319 17.90 -17.62 5.99
CA ILE A 319 16.69 -16.83 6.22
C ILE A 319 16.47 -16.76 7.74
N ASP A 320 16.55 -15.56 8.29
CA ASP A 320 16.36 -15.36 9.73
C ASP A 320 14.86 -15.21 10.03
N ARG A 321 14.22 -16.35 10.33
CA ARG A 321 12.77 -16.45 10.49
C ARG A 321 12.24 -15.61 11.66
N GLU A 322 13.06 -15.37 12.67
CA GLU A 322 12.70 -14.57 13.85
C GLU A 322 12.57 -13.08 13.52
N LYS A 323 13.12 -12.64 12.38
CA LYS A 323 13.07 -11.25 11.91
C LYS A 323 11.83 -10.92 11.07
N PHE A 324 10.98 -11.91 10.79
CA PHE A 324 9.68 -11.68 10.15
C PHE A 324 8.60 -11.39 11.20
N VAL A 325 8.02 -10.19 11.12
CA VAL A 325 6.90 -9.80 12.00
C VAL A 325 5.60 -10.43 11.50
N ASP A 326 4.86 -11.07 12.41
CA ASP A 326 3.55 -11.67 12.15
C ASP A 326 2.43 -10.64 12.33
N LEU A 327 1.93 -10.09 11.22
CA LEU A 327 0.89 -9.06 11.19
C LEU A 327 -0.51 -9.57 11.56
N LYS A 328 -0.67 -10.88 11.85
CA LYS A 328 -1.89 -11.38 12.50
C LYS A 328 -2.03 -10.88 13.94
N LYS A 329 -0.93 -10.44 14.55
CA LYS A 329 -0.94 -9.81 15.87
C LYS A 329 -0.95 -8.28 15.70
N PRO A 330 -1.58 -7.54 16.63
CA PRO A 330 -1.55 -6.09 16.61
C PRO A 330 -0.12 -5.55 16.80
N HIS A 331 0.33 -4.66 15.91
CA HIS A 331 1.68 -4.06 15.95
C HIS A 331 1.67 -2.56 15.80
N PHE A 332 2.68 -1.90 16.35
CA PHE A 332 2.92 -0.49 16.09
C PHE A 332 3.51 -0.31 14.69
N ILE A 333 3.11 0.79 14.05
CA ILE A 333 3.67 1.19 12.76
C ILE A 333 4.24 2.60 12.87
N TYR A 334 5.35 2.82 12.18
CA TYR A 334 5.97 4.13 12.11
C TYR A 334 6.51 4.43 10.70
N PRO A 335 6.42 5.69 10.26
CA PRO A 335 6.88 6.11 8.95
C PRO A 335 8.40 6.20 8.93
N ILE A 336 9.04 5.85 7.83
CA ILE A 336 10.48 6.03 7.64
C ILE A 336 10.66 6.76 6.31
N TYR A 337 11.28 7.93 6.30
CA TYR A 337 11.57 8.66 5.06
C TYR A 337 12.72 9.64 5.25
N SER A 338 13.52 9.84 4.22
CA SER A 338 14.62 10.80 4.22
C SER A 338 14.95 11.27 2.80
N ASP A 339 15.44 12.50 2.69
CA ASP A 339 16.06 13.03 1.47
C ASP A 339 17.49 12.49 1.26
N GLU A 340 18.15 12.02 2.32
CA GLU A 340 19.49 11.43 2.23
C GLU A 340 19.45 9.99 1.75
N SER A 341 20.44 9.59 0.94
CA SER A 341 20.59 8.21 0.51
C SER A 341 20.81 7.27 1.69
N LEU A 342 20.20 6.09 1.64
CA LEU A 342 20.38 5.04 2.65
C LEU A 342 21.86 4.58 2.75
N MET A 343 22.59 4.67 1.63
CA MET A 343 24.00 4.29 1.54
C MET A 343 24.90 5.49 1.84
N THR A 344 25.59 5.45 2.98
CA THR A 344 26.61 6.44 3.34
C THR A 344 28.02 5.84 3.18
N ALA A 345 29.06 6.69 3.22
CA ALA A 345 30.46 6.25 3.23
C ALA A 345 30.80 5.31 4.42
N GLN A 346 29.92 5.22 5.42
CA GLN A 346 30.06 4.38 6.62
C GLN A 346 29.12 3.16 6.61
N GLY A 347 28.43 2.89 5.50
CA GLY A 347 27.47 1.79 5.32
C GLY A 347 26.00 2.24 5.31
N MET A 348 25.08 1.27 5.34
CA MET A 348 23.64 1.56 5.44
C MET A 348 23.28 2.09 6.84
N ARG A 349 22.58 3.22 6.91
CA ARG A 349 22.13 3.80 8.18
C ARG A 349 20.73 4.38 8.04
N ILE A 350 19.89 4.13 9.05
CA ILE A 350 18.57 4.75 9.18
C ILE A 350 18.61 5.68 10.40
N PRO A 351 18.35 7.00 10.24
CA PRO A 351 18.29 7.93 11.36
C PRO A 351 16.99 7.69 12.16
N LEU A 352 16.99 6.68 13.03
CA LEU A 352 15.82 6.33 13.86
C LEU A 352 15.56 7.33 15.00
N GLN A 353 16.52 8.21 15.28
CA GLN A 353 16.51 9.09 16.46
C GLN A 353 15.40 10.16 16.38
N ASP A 354 15.02 10.55 15.16
CA ASP A 354 14.03 11.63 14.92
C ASP A 354 12.64 11.12 14.47
N ILE A 355 12.46 9.81 14.32
CA ILE A 355 11.22 9.23 13.77
C ILE A 355 10.20 8.96 14.87
N ALA A 356 9.26 9.86 15.12
CA ALA A 356 8.19 9.62 16.09
C ALA A 356 7.31 8.41 15.70
N ILE A 357 7.00 7.52 16.66
CA ILE A 357 5.91 6.55 16.48
C ILE A 357 4.63 7.37 16.46
N VAL A 358 4.01 7.46 15.29
CA VAL A 358 2.86 8.35 15.05
C VAL A 358 1.56 7.73 15.54
N ASN A 359 1.52 6.41 15.74
CA ASN A 359 0.32 5.71 16.15
C ASN A 359 0.30 5.45 17.66
N ASN A 360 -0.73 5.94 18.35
CA ASN A 360 -0.86 5.80 19.81
C ASN A 360 -1.36 4.40 20.25
N HIS A 361 -1.75 3.54 19.29
CA HIS A 361 -2.26 2.19 19.53
C HIS A 361 -1.78 1.21 18.45
N PRO A 362 -1.62 -0.09 18.77
CA PRO A 362 -1.23 -1.09 17.80
C PRO A 362 -2.33 -1.32 16.76
N VAL A 363 -1.93 -1.53 15.51
CA VAL A 363 -2.79 -1.75 14.35
C VAL A 363 -3.09 -3.24 14.20
N ASP A 364 -4.38 -3.56 14.07
CA ASP A 364 -4.85 -4.87 13.65
C ASP A 364 -5.04 -4.89 12.13
N PHE A 365 -4.26 -5.74 11.45
CA PHE A 365 -4.27 -5.87 9.99
C PHE A 365 -5.30 -6.88 9.46
N GLU A 366 -5.91 -7.70 10.31
CA GLU A 366 -6.95 -8.67 9.90
C GLU A 366 -8.33 -8.02 9.76
N ARG A 367 -8.51 -6.82 10.33
CA ARG A 367 -9.77 -6.10 10.32
C ARG A 367 -10.14 -5.61 8.90
N ARG A 368 -11.17 -6.24 8.31
CA ARG A 368 -11.69 -5.90 6.95
C ARG A 368 -12.73 -4.78 6.89
N ILE A 369 -13.18 -4.30 8.04
CA ILE A 369 -14.19 -3.23 8.13
C ILE A 369 -13.55 -2.10 8.91
N TRP A 370 -13.07 -1.10 8.18
CA TRP A 370 -12.74 0.19 8.73
C TRP A 370 -14.07 0.98 8.65
N PRO A 371 -14.77 1.26 9.76
CA PRO A 371 -15.95 2.11 9.68
C PRO A 371 -15.50 3.52 9.31
N LYS A 372 -16.12 4.09 8.25
CA LYS A 372 -15.95 5.46 7.73
C LYS A 372 -15.21 6.31 8.73
N SER A 373 -13.98 6.70 8.37
CA SER A 373 -13.25 7.78 9.02
C SER A 373 -13.63 7.89 10.49
N HIS A 374 -13.00 7.10 11.36
CA HIS A 374 -12.95 7.59 12.73
C HIS A 374 -12.00 8.79 12.68
N PRO A 375 -12.48 10.06 12.82
CA PRO A 375 -11.59 11.15 13.16
C PRO A 375 -11.08 10.84 14.56
N GLN A 376 -10.03 10.03 14.65
CA GLN A 376 -9.67 9.31 15.86
C GLN A 376 -10.85 8.44 16.35
N ALA A 377 -10.63 7.51 17.28
CA ALA A 377 -11.74 7.19 18.17
C ALA A 377 -12.20 8.53 18.73
N ALA A 378 -13.43 8.98 18.41
CA ALA A 378 -13.97 10.22 18.96
C ALA A 378 -13.59 10.19 20.43
N SER A 379 -12.71 11.11 20.81
CA SER A 379 -11.97 10.96 22.04
C SER A 379 -12.98 10.75 23.15
N VAL A 380 -12.59 10.03 24.20
CA VAL A 380 -13.50 9.82 25.34
C VAL A 380 -14.11 11.16 25.77
N LEU A 381 -13.33 12.25 25.66
CA LEU A 381 -13.74 13.61 25.94
C LEU A 381 -14.75 14.20 24.94
N ALA A 382 -14.61 13.96 23.63
CA ALA A 382 -15.59 14.34 22.61
C ALA A 382 -16.92 13.58 22.78
N LYS A 383 -16.86 12.29 23.14
CA LYS A 383 -18.06 11.49 23.47
C LYS A 383 -18.75 12.03 24.71
N ILE A 384 -17.99 12.38 25.75
CA ILE A 384 -18.51 13.04 26.95
C ILE A 384 -19.17 14.38 26.60
N HIS A 385 -18.55 15.21 25.76
CA HIS A 385 -19.15 16.48 25.29
C HIS A 385 -20.53 16.28 24.67
N ALA A 386 -20.68 15.29 23.78
CA ALA A 386 -21.96 15.01 23.12
C ALA A 386 -23.03 14.53 24.12
N ILE A 387 -22.67 13.60 25.01
CA ILE A 387 -23.59 13.05 26.02
C ILE A 387 -24.06 14.16 26.98
N LEU A 388 -23.15 15.00 27.45
CA LEU A 388 -23.47 16.13 28.33
C LEU A 388 -24.45 17.12 27.68
N ASN A 389 -24.28 17.43 26.40
CA ASN A 389 -25.18 18.32 25.69
C ASN A 389 -26.58 17.72 25.47
N ILE A 390 -26.67 16.40 25.22
CA ILE A 390 -27.96 15.70 25.14
C ILE A 390 -28.69 15.78 26.49
N ILE A 391 -27.99 15.47 27.59
CA ILE A 391 -28.59 15.54 28.94
C ILE A 391 -29.04 16.97 29.26
N ALA A 392 -28.21 17.97 28.96
CA ALA A 392 -28.52 19.37 29.23
C ALA A 392 -29.71 19.89 28.41
N TRP A 393 -29.66 19.75 27.08
CA TRP A 393 -30.61 20.42 26.20
C TRP A 393 -31.82 19.57 25.82
N VAL A 394 -31.66 18.26 25.67
CA VAL A 394 -32.77 17.38 25.28
C VAL A 394 -33.60 16.98 26.49
N LEU A 395 -32.96 16.65 27.62
CA LEU A 395 -33.66 16.19 28.82
C LEU A 395 -34.00 17.35 29.77
N LEU A 396 -33.00 18.00 30.35
CA LEU A 396 -33.21 18.96 31.44
C LEU A 396 -33.87 20.26 30.97
N ALA A 397 -33.44 20.85 29.86
CA ALA A 397 -34.06 22.07 29.34
C ALA A 397 -35.52 21.83 28.93
N SER A 398 -35.81 20.72 28.25
CA SER A 398 -37.17 20.32 27.88
C SER A 398 -38.07 20.11 29.09
N ALA A 399 -37.57 19.41 30.12
CA ALA A 399 -38.29 19.24 31.38
C ALA A 399 -38.55 20.59 32.07
N GLY A 400 -37.59 21.51 32.05
CA GLY A 400 -37.75 22.85 32.61
C GLY A 400 -38.82 23.67 31.92
N VAL A 401 -38.83 23.66 30.59
CA VAL A 401 -39.86 24.36 29.81
C VAL A 401 -41.24 23.73 30.05
N MET A 402 -41.31 22.39 30.11
CA MET A 402 -42.56 21.67 30.34
C MET A 402 -43.13 22.00 31.73
N ILE A 403 -42.32 21.88 32.79
CA ILE A 403 -42.71 22.19 34.17
C ILE A 403 -43.11 23.67 34.28
N GLY A 404 -42.32 24.57 33.69
CA GLY A 404 -42.55 26.00 33.78
C GLY A 404 -43.80 26.50 33.04
N ARG A 405 -44.32 25.76 32.05
CA ARG A 405 -45.49 26.18 31.26
C ARG A 405 -46.77 25.41 31.55
N TYR A 406 -46.67 24.09 31.75
CA TYR A 406 -47.84 23.21 31.83
C TYR A 406 -48.17 22.79 33.24
N PHE A 407 -47.16 22.66 34.09
CA PHE A 407 -47.39 22.24 35.47
C PHE A 407 -47.71 23.42 36.39
N GLU A 408 -47.62 24.68 35.94
CA GLU A 408 -47.92 25.86 36.78
C GLU A 408 -49.30 25.78 37.46
N SER A 409 -50.31 25.25 36.77
CA SER A 409 -51.68 25.12 37.30
C SER A 409 -51.85 24.03 38.37
N LEU A 410 -50.89 23.09 38.48
CA LEU A 410 -50.95 21.94 39.39
C LEU A 410 -50.39 22.22 40.79
N TRP A 411 -49.85 23.42 41.04
CA TRP A 411 -49.28 23.82 42.34
C TRP A 411 -50.04 25.01 42.97
N PRO A 412 -51.34 24.87 43.30
CA PRO A 412 -52.06 25.91 44.03
C PRO A 412 -51.65 25.90 45.52
N ASP A 413 -50.57 26.60 45.86
CA ASP A 413 -50.25 26.90 47.27
C ASP A 413 -51.15 28.06 47.74
N TYR A 414 -52.18 27.74 48.54
CA TYR A 414 -53.00 28.72 49.24
C TYR A 414 -52.53 28.84 50.69
N GLU A 415 -52.29 30.07 51.16
CA GLU A 415 -52.04 30.36 52.58
C GLU A 415 -53.34 30.90 53.16
N ARG A 416 -53.84 30.28 54.25
CA ARG A 416 -55.05 30.73 54.94
C ARG A 416 -54.71 31.98 55.75
N LEU A 417 -55.19 33.15 55.31
CA LEU A 417 -55.11 34.38 56.10
C LEU A 417 -56.39 34.54 56.90
N VAL A 418 -56.25 34.44 58.22
CA VAL A 418 -57.33 34.67 59.17
C VAL A 418 -57.45 36.17 59.41
N VAL A 419 -58.59 36.77 59.07
CA VAL A 419 -58.88 38.17 59.38
C VAL A 419 -59.47 38.22 60.78
N MET A 420 -58.75 38.86 61.70
CA MET A 420 -59.17 39.03 63.09
C MET A 420 -59.67 40.45 63.32
N ASP A 421 -60.77 40.59 64.06
CA ASP A 421 -61.23 41.89 64.54
C ASP A 421 -60.28 42.43 65.60
N SER A 422 -59.75 43.63 65.37
CA SER A 422 -58.80 44.30 66.26
C SER A 422 -59.35 44.61 67.65
N ALA A 423 -60.67 44.70 67.81
CA ALA A 423 -61.30 45.05 69.09
C ALA A 423 -61.62 43.84 69.97
N THR A 424 -61.96 42.69 69.37
CA THR A 424 -62.46 41.50 70.09
C THR A 424 -61.55 40.27 69.95
N GLY A 425 -60.58 40.29 69.05
CA GLY A 425 -59.75 39.12 68.72
C GLY A 425 -60.52 38.00 68.02
N ALA A 426 -61.81 38.19 67.73
CA ALA A 426 -62.64 37.19 67.07
C ALA A 426 -62.31 37.12 65.57
N VAL A 427 -62.33 35.90 65.02
CA VAL A 427 -62.14 35.65 63.59
C VAL A 427 -63.38 36.13 62.84
N THR A 428 -63.23 37.16 62.00
CA THR A 428 -64.34 37.78 61.25
C THR A 428 -64.41 37.33 59.79
N GLY A 429 -63.40 36.60 59.31
CA GLY A 429 -63.44 35.96 58.00
C GLY A 429 -62.12 35.30 57.60
N GLU A 430 -62.19 34.39 56.63
CA GLU A 430 -61.01 33.79 56.00
C GLU A 430 -60.79 34.41 54.61
N LYS A 431 -59.57 34.88 54.34
CA LYS A 431 -59.14 35.26 52.99
C LYS A 431 -58.09 34.27 52.51
N TYR A 432 -58.26 33.78 51.29
CA TYR A 432 -57.29 32.92 50.62
C TYR A 432 -56.46 33.80 49.68
N GLN A 433 -55.16 33.97 49.98
CA GLN A 433 -54.25 34.72 49.11
C GLN A 433 -53.35 33.74 48.35
N GLN A 434 -53.38 33.81 47.01
CA GLN A 434 -52.62 32.92 46.15
C GLN A 434 -51.13 33.26 46.18
N ARG A 435 -50.29 32.34 46.68
CA ARG A 435 -48.83 32.50 46.71
C ARG A 435 -48.21 31.74 45.53
N ARG A 436 -48.18 32.35 44.34
CA ARG A 436 -47.61 31.77 43.08
C ARG A 436 -46.11 31.37 43.12
N ARG A 437 -45.46 31.25 44.28
CA ARG A 437 -43.99 31.43 44.37
C ARG A 437 -43.17 30.29 44.97
N PHE A 438 -43.70 29.34 45.72
CA PHE A 438 -42.79 28.45 46.45
C PHE A 438 -42.19 27.35 45.57
N SER A 439 -43.04 26.50 45.00
CA SER A 439 -42.57 25.32 44.25
C SER A 439 -41.91 25.64 42.90
N TYR A 440 -42.40 26.66 42.20
CA TYR A 440 -41.81 27.18 40.97
C TYR A 440 -40.38 27.70 41.19
N PHE A 441 -40.11 28.38 42.31
CA PHE A 441 -38.76 28.89 42.64
C PHE A 441 -37.83 27.81 43.20
N THR A 442 -38.37 26.71 43.73
CA THR A 442 -37.55 25.63 44.28
C THR A 442 -37.06 24.67 43.19
N ILE A 443 -37.85 24.41 42.14
CA ILE A 443 -37.53 23.35 41.16
C ILE A 443 -36.99 23.91 39.84
N LEU A 444 -37.57 24.98 39.31
CA LEU A 444 -37.21 25.47 37.98
C LEU A 444 -35.83 26.17 37.93
N PRO A 445 -35.43 27.00 38.91
CA PRO A 445 -34.11 27.58 38.96
C PRO A 445 -32.94 26.58 39.03
N PRO A 446 -32.91 25.57 39.93
CA PRO A 446 -31.79 24.63 39.97
C PRO A 446 -31.68 23.80 38.70
N LEU A 447 -32.81 23.48 38.06
CA LEU A 447 -32.81 22.77 36.78
C LEU A 447 -32.12 23.59 35.67
N MET A 448 -32.46 24.89 35.57
CA MET A 448 -31.84 25.78 34.58
C MET A 448 -30.37 26.08 34.90
N ILE A 449 -30.00 26.12 36.18
CA ILE A 449 -28.60 26.24 36.61
C ILE A 449 -27.83 24.96 36.23
N ALA A 450 -28.41 23.78 36.41
CA ALA A 450 -27.80 22.51 36.01
C ALA A 450 -27.54 22.46 34.50
N VAL A 451 -28.50 22.89 33.66
CA VAL A 451 -28.30 23.00 32.20
C VAL A 451 -27.11 23.89 31.86
N ALA A 452 -26.99 25.05 32.52
CA ALA A 452 -25.87 25.96 32.30
C ALA A 452 -24.53 25.34 32.70
N ILE A 453 -24.45 24.70 33.87
CA ILE A 453 -23.24 24.05 34.37
C ILE A 453 -22.80 22.93 33.41
N LEU A 454 -23.72 22.05 33.01
CA LEU A 454 -23.41 20.93 32.11
C LEU A 454 -22.92 21.42 30.73
N THR A 455 -23.50 22.51 30.23
CA THR A 455 -23.07 23.14 28.97
C THR A 455 -21.65 23.72 29.08
N TRP A 456 -21.31 24.34 30.21
CA TRP A 456 -19.95 24.82 30.48
C TRP A 456 -18.93 23.68 30.57
N ILE A 457 -19.25 22.60 31.29
CA ILE A 457 -18.39 21.41 31.40
C ILE A 457 -18.18 20.81 30.00
N ALA A 458 -19.25 20.63 29.23
CA ALA A 458 -19.15 20.09 27.88
C ALA A 458 -18.24 20.95 26.98
N PHE A 459 -18.32 22.27 27.08
CA PHE A 459 -17.47 23.18 26.30
C PHE A 459 -16.00 23.10 26.68
N PHE A 460 -15.68 23.01 27.97
CA PHE A 460 -14.30 22.80 28.40
C PHE A 460 -13.76 21.44 27.94
N CYS A 461 -14.58 20.38 27.98
CA CYS A 461 -14.18 19.07 27.44
C CYS A 461 -13.70 19.18 25.98
N ILE A 462 -14.45 19.84 25.10
CA ILE A 462 -14.04 19.93 23.69
C ILE A 462 -12.84 20.89 23.49
N LEU A 463 -12.68 21.93 24.32
CA LEU A 463 -11.51 22.82 24.25
C LEU A 463 -10.21 22.13 24.67
N PHE A 464 -10.26 21.29 25.71
CA PHE A 464 -9.12 20.49 26.14
C PHE A 464 -8.73 19.46 25.06
N GLU A 465 -9.72 18.87 24.38
CA GLU A 465 -9.44 17.93 23.29
C GLU A 465 -8.72 18.61 22.11
N LEU A 466 -9.06 19.87 21.83
CA LEU A 466 -8.52 20.62 20.69
C LEU A 466 -7.24 21.38 21.03
N ASP A 467 -6.60 21.14 22.18
CA ASP A 467 -5.42 21.90 22.65
C ASP A 467 -5.62 23.42 22.58
N TRP A 468 -6.82 23.90 22.91
CA TRP A 468 -7.19 25.32 22.83
C TRP A 468 -7.09 25.94 21.42
N LYS A 469 -7.05 25.11 20.37
CA LYS A 469 -7.03 25.55 18.97
C LYS A 469 -8.43 25.53 18.36
N TRP A 470 -8.74 26.53 17.55
CA TRP A 470 -9.99 26.59 16.80
C TRP A 470 -9.84 25.85 15.46
N THR A 471 -10.81 25.00 15.13
CA THR A 471 -10.81 24.24 13.88
C THR A 471 -11.52 25.04 12.78
N TYR A 472 -10.83 25.28 11.65
CA TYR A 472 -11.34 26.05 10.52
C TYR A 472 -11.93 25.12 9.45
N GLY A 473 -13.08 24.50 9.76
CA GLY A 473 -13.87 23.73 8.80
C GLY A 473 -15.22 24.38 8.52
N THR A 474 -15.62 24.51 7.25
CA THR A 474 -16.83 25.26 6.83
C THR A 474 -18.13 24.81 7.52
N HIS A 475 -18.23 23.53 7.93
CA HIS A 475 -19.38 23.01 8.67
C HIS A 475 -19.22 23.09 10.21
N HIS A 476 -18.00 23.00 10.74
CA HIS A 476 -17.72 23.00 12.19
C HIS A 476 -17.71 24.39 12.82
N ILE A 477 -17.41 25.42 12.02
CA ILE A 477 -17.37 26.82 12.46
C ILE A 477 -18.75 27.27 12.97
N TRP A 478 -19.83 26.97 12.23
CA TRP A 478 -21.18 27.42 12.60
C TRP A 478 -21.68 26.80 13.89
N HIS A 479 -21.43 25.51 14.10
CA HIS A 479 -21.78 24.83 15.35
C HIS A 479 -21.04 25.44 16.55
N SER A 480 -19.75 25.74 16.38
CA SER A 480 -18.91 26.32 17.43
C SER A 480 -19.32 27.75 17.77
N ILE A 481 -19.62 28.58 16.77
CA ILE A 481 -20.14 29.95 16.97
C ILE A 481 -21.49 29.91 17.71
N LEU A 482 -22.41 29.04 17.26
CA LEU A 482 -23.70 28.87 17.93
C LEU A 482 -23.51 28.43 19.39
N GLY A 483 -22.61 27.49 19.65
CA GLY A 483 -22.26 27.02 20.99
C GLY A 483 -21.78 28.14 21.91
N VAL A 484 -20.88 29.01 21.42
CA VAL A 484 -20.39 30.17 22.20
C VAL A 484 -21.49 31.18 22.47
N VAL A 485 -22.35 31.48 21.48
CA VAL A 485 -23.50 32.37 21.68
C VAL A 485 -24.44 31.81 22.75
N VAL A 486 -24.72 30.50 22.70
CA VAL A 486 -25.56 29.81 23.69
C VAL A 486 -24.94 29.87 25.08
N LEU A 487 -23.63 29.71 25.21
CA LEU A 487 -22.89 29.85 26.47
C LEU A 487 -23.01 31.25 27.09
N ILE A 488 -22.84 32.28 26.27
CA ILE A 488 -22.98 33.68 26.68
C ILE A 488 -24.41 33.93 27.17
N CYS A 489 -25.40 33.49 26.39
CA CYS A 489 -26.82 33.59 26.76
C CYS A 489 -27.14 32.83 28.06
N ALA A 490 -26.61 31.62 28.24
CA ALA A 490 -26.79 30.82 29.44
C ALA A 490 -26.21 31.53 30.67
N PHE A 491 -25.00 32.10 30.57
CA PHE A 491 -24.37 32.88 31.64
C PHE A 491 -25.24 34.08 32.08
N PHE A 492 -25.74 34.87 31.13
CA PHE A 492 -26.63 36.00 31.43
C PHE A 492 -27.97 35.55 32.01
N SER A 493 -28.51 34.43 31.55
CA SER A 493 -29.78 33.88 32.04
C SER A 493 -29.70 33.48 33.52
N VAL A 494 -28.58 32.87 33.94
CA VAL A 494 -28.32 32.47 35.33
C VAL A 494 -28.14 33.71 36.19
N ARG A 495 -27.36 34.71 35.74
CA ARG A 495 -27.12 35.95 36.50
C ARG A 495 -28.41 36.71 36.81
N LYS A 496 -29.32 36.84 35.84
CA LYS A 496 -30.64 37.47 36.05
C LYS A 496 -31.47 36.71 37.09
N LYS A 497 -31.51 35.38 37.00
CA LYS A 497 -32.28 34.54 37.92
C LYS A 497 -31.68 34.48 39.33
N LEU A 498 -30.35 34.44 39.45
CA LEU A 498 -29.63 34.47 40.73
C LEU A 498 -29.78 35.82 41.42
N PHE A 499 -29.71 36.93 40.67
CA PHE A 499 -29.95 38.27 41.21
C PHE A 499 -31.39 38.43 41.73
N LEU A 500 -32.38 37.90 41.00
CA LEU A 500 -33.76 37.82 41.48
C LEU A 500 -33.92 36.91 42.71
N TYR A 501 -33.18 35.80 42.78
CA TYR A 501 -33.23 34.85 43.90
C TYR A 501 -32.63 35.45 45.19
N VAL A 502 -31.47 36.10 45.09
CA VAL A 502 -30.75 36.73 46.21
C VAL A 502 -31.43 38.03 46.66
N SER A 503 -32.17 38.72 45.79
CA SER A 503 -32.89 39.95 46.16
C SER A 503 -34.19 39.72 46.94
N ILE A 504 -34.62 38.46 47.16
CA ILE A 504 -35.94 38.14 47.71
C ILE A 504 -36.02 37.89 49.23
N PRO A 505 -34.95 37.73 50.05
CA PRO A 505 -35.11 37.68 51.50
C PRO A 505 -34.49 38.89 52.22
N CYS A 506 -34.82 40.13 51.82
CA CYS A 506 -34.48 41.30 52.65
C CYS A 506 -35.57 42.37 52.74
N ARG A 507 -36.48 42.48 51.76
CA ARG A 507 -37.48 43.57 51.78
C ARG A 507 -38.77 43.28 52.55
N LYS A 508 -38.90 42.12 53.19
CA LYS A 508 -40.11 41.73 53.97
C LYS A 508 -39.84 41.30 55.41
N MET A 509 -38.62 41.52 55.92
CA MET A 509 -38.29 41.28 57.33
C MET A 509 -38.11 42.59 58.13
N CYS A 510 -38.29 43.74 57.47
CA CYS A 510 -38.44 45.05 58.11
C CYS A 510 -39.73 45.70 57.61
N LEU A 511 -40.87 45.33 58.22
CA LEU A 511 -42.04 46.17 58.47
C LEU A 511 -43.08 45.36 59.26
#